data_AF-A0A1U7PYI5-F1
#
_entry.id   AF-A0A1U7PYI5-F1
#
_cell.length_a   1.000
_cell.length_b   1.000
_cell.length_c   1.000
_cell.angle_alpha   90.00
_cell.angle_beta   90.00
_cell.angle_gamma   90.00
#
_symmetry.space_group_name_H-M   'P 1'
#
loop_
_entity.id
_entity.type
_entity.pdbx_description
1 polymer ?
#
loop_
_entity_poly.entity_id
_entity_poly.type
_entity_poly.pdbx_seq_one_letter_code
_entity_poly.pdbx_strand_id
1 'polypeptide(L)' 'MAKQDLSALIGKAKETKINTPIQKVIPIKEKKSEKIFSLYIEQEKLKRLKMLSVEQNKSLKDLINDAIDKTYF' A
#
# COMPACT_ATOMS: atom_id res chain seq x y z
N MET A 1 34.80 -8.71 -48.70
CA MET A 1 33.63 -9.03 -47.85
C MET A 1 32.88 -7.73 -47.60
N ALA A 2 31.63 -7.64 -48.05
CA ALA A 2 30.85 -6.41 -48.04
C ALA A 2 30.60 -5.94 -46.60
N LYS A 3 30.89 -4.66 -46.33
CA LYS A 3 30.52 -3.99 -45.08
C LYS A 3 28.99 -4.01 -45.01
N GLN A 4 28.43 -4.95 -44.25
CA GLN A 4 26.99 -5.04 -44.04
C GLN A 4 26.48 -3.69 -43.53
N ASP A 5 25.46 -3.17 -44.22
CA ASP A 5 24.81 -1.88 -44.00
C ASP A 5 24.18 -1.80 -42.60
N LEU A 6 25.01 -1.53 -41.59
CA LEU A 6 24.62 -1.19 -40.22
C LEU A 6 23.61 -0.05 -40.20
N SER A 7 23.72 0.89 -41.15
CA SER A 7 22.78 2.00 -41.32
C SER A 7 21.36 1.52 -41.69
N ALA A 8 21.25 0.48 -42.54
CA ALA A 8 19.97 -0.09 -42.93
C ALA A 8 19.31 -0.88 -41.77
N LEU A 9 20.12 -1.50 -40.91
CA LEU A 9 19.63 -2.18 -39.70
C LEU A 9 19.14 -1.19 -38.64
N ILE A 10 19.85 -0.07 -38.46
CA ILE A 10 19.45 1.01 -37.55
C ILE A 10 18.17 1.69 -38.03
N GLY A 11 18.00 1.88 -39.34
CA GLY A 11 16.75 2.39 -39.93
C GLY A 11 15.55 1.50 -39.61
N LYS A 12 15.67 0.19 -39.84
CA LYS A 12 14.62 -0.79 -39.53
C LYS A 12 14.25 -0.84 -38.04
N ALA A 13 15.24 -0.72 -37.15
CA ALA A 13 15.00 -0.71 -35.71
C ALA A 13 14.26 0.54 -35.20
N LYS A 14 14.46 1.69 -35.88
CA LYS A 14 13.78 2.95 -35.55
C LYS A 14 12.36 3.05 -36.11
N GLU A 15 12.08 2.38 -37.24
CA GLU A 15 10.75 2.28 -37.83
C GLU A 15 9.81 1.40 -36.98
N THR A 16 10.33 0.36 -36.33
CA THR A 16 9.58 -0.48 -35.39
C THR A 16 9.46 0.20 -34.03
N LYS A 17 8.73 1.31 -33.94
CA LYS A 17 8.16 1.74 -32.65
C LYS A 17 7.09 0.74 -32.26
N ILE A 18 7.51 -0.35 -31.62
CA ILE A 18 6.59 -1.34 -31.04
C ILE A 18 5.86 -0.60 -29.91
N ASN A 19 4.68 -0.08 -30.20
CA ASN A 19 3.73 0.41 -29.21
C ASN A 19 3.19 -0.82 -28.46
N THR A 20 4.01 -1.45 -27.64
CA THR A 20 3.52 -2.47 -26.71
C THR A 20 2.54 -1.78 -25.78
N PRO A 21 1.28 -2.26 -25.68
CA PRO A 21 0.33 -1.67 -24.75
C PRO A 21 0.89 -1.77 -23.34
N ILE A 22 1.17 -0.62 -22.73
CA ILE A 22 1.67 -0.54 -21.36
C ILE A 22 0.52 -1.01 -20.47
N GLN A 23 0.62 -2.22 -19.94
CA GLN A 23 -0.37 -2.74 -19.01
C GLN A 23 -0.29 -1.95 -17.71
N LYS A 24 -1.25 -1.04 -17.52
CA LYS A 24 -1.39 -0.29 -16.28
C LYS A 24 -1.97 -1.22 -15.21
N VAL A 25 -1.10 -1.76 -14.36
CA VAL A 25 -1.50 -2.48 -13.15
C VAL A 25 -2.07 -1.46 -12.16
N ILE A 26 -3.38 -1.49 -11.99
CA ILE A 26 -4.09 -0.67 -11.00
C ILE A 26 -4.31 -1.56 -9.77
N PRO A 27 -3.81 -1.18 -8.58
CA PRO A 27 -4.10 -1.92 -7.36
C PRO A 27 -5.61 -1.99 -7.13
N ILE A 28 -6.12 -3.20 -6.95
CA ILE A 28 -7.51 -3.42 -6.56
C ILE A 28 -7.64 -2.91 -5.13
N LYS A 29 -8.41 -1.84 -4.92
CA LYS A 29 -8.72 -1.35 -3.58
C LYS A 29 -9.66 -2.36 -2.91
N GLU A 30 -9.12 -3.16 -2.00
CA GLU A 30 -9.95 -3.99 -1.13
C GLU A 30 -10.92 -3.12 -0.34
N LYS A 31 -12.21 -3.48 -0.38
CA LYS A 31 -13.22 -2.83 0.45
C LYS A 31 -13.03 -3.31 1.89
N LYS A 32 -12.46 -2.46 2.74
CA LYS A 32 -12.45 -2.69 4.19
C LYS A 32 -13.87 -2.48 4.72
N SER A 33 -14.34 -3.41 5.57
CA SER A 33 -15.63 -3.29 6.28
C SER A 33 -15.58 -2.28 7.45
N GLU A 34 -14.39 -1.74 7.73
CA GLU A 34 -14.14 -0.80 8.82
C GLU A 34 -14.47 0.64 8.41
N LYS A 35 -15.02 1.41 9.36
CA LYS A 35 -15.27 2.85 9.19
C LYS A 35 -14.42 3.65 10.18
N ILE A 36 -14.03 4.86 9.77
CA ILE A 36 -13.34 5.80 10.66
C ILE A 36 -14.34 6.31 11.70
N PHE A 37 -13.94 6.24 12.96
CA PHE A 37 -14.68 6.77 14.10
C PHE A 37 -13.71 7.61 14.95
N SER A 38 -14.14 8.81 15.33
CA SER A 38 -13.31 9.77 16.08
C SER A 38 -14.03 10.16 17.37
N LEU A 39 -13.29 10.13 18.47
CA LEU A 39 -13.77 10.48 19.81
C LEU A 39 -12.68 11.23 20.57
N TYR A 40 -13.08 12.00 21.58
CA TYR A 40 -12.13 12.64 22.49
C TYR A 40 -11.71 11.67 23.60
N ILE A 41 -10.42 11.62 23.88
CA ILE A 41 -9.83 10.84 24.97
C ILE A 41 -8.91 11.75 25.79
N GLU A 42 -8.90 11.55 27.11
CA GLU A 42 -8.01 12.25 28.02
C GLU A 42 -6.53 11.99 27.65
N GLN A 43 -5.71 13.04 27.68
CA GLN A 43 -4.32 12.98 27.21
C GLN A 43 -3.48 11.94 27.96
N GLU A 44 -3.64 11.86 29.28
CA GLU A 44 -2.92 10.89 30.12
C GLU A 44 -3.33 9.44 29.81
N LYS A 45 -4.62 9.21 29.52
CA LYS A 45 -5.10 7.89 29.10
C LYS A 45 -4.50 7.48 27.76
N LEU A 46 -4.41 8.41 26.80
CA LEU A 46 -3.79 8.14 25.51
C LEU A 46 -2.30 7.78 25.65
N LYS A 47 -1.56 8.48 26.52
CA LYS A 47 -0.14 8.14 26.80
C LYS A 47 0.00 6.72 27.35
N ARG A 48 -0.82 6.36 28.35
CA ARG A 48 -0.82 5.02 28.95
C ARG A 48 -1.19 3.94 27.94
N LEU A 49 -2.20 4.16 27.11
CA LEU A 49 -2.61 3.20 26.07
C LEU A 49 -1.50 2.95 25.04
N LYS A 50 -0.74 3.99 24.67
CA LYS A 50 0.42 3.84 23.77
C LYS A 50 1.51 2.98 24.40
N MET A 51 1.85 3.21 25.66
CA MET A 51 2.83 2.38 26.37
C MET A 51 2.35 0.92 26.43
N LEU A 52 1.09 0.70 26.79
CA LEU A 52 0.49 -0.62 26.88
C LEU A 52 0.50 -1.35 25.51
N SER A 53 0.25 -0.63 24.42
CA SER A 53 0.30 -1.22 23.07
C SER A 53 1.70 -1.71 22.71
N VAL A 54 2.75 -1.00 23.15
CA VAL A 54 4.14 -1.42 22.94
C VAL A 54 4.47 -2.65 23.79
N GLU A 55 4.09 -2.64 25.07
CA GLU A 55 4.31 -3.77 26.00
C GLU A 55 3.64 -5.06 25.50
N GLN A 56 2.45 -4.96 24.92
CA GLN A 56 1.71 -6.11 24.39
C GLN A 56 2.05 -6.45 22.94
N ASN A 57 2.96 -5.70 22.31
CA ASN A 57 3.32 -5.85 20.90
C ASN A 57 2.09 -5.84 19.96
N LYS A 58 1.13 -4.96 20.24
CA LYS A 58 -0.12 -4.78 19.48
C LYS A 58 -0.21 -3.36 18.94
N SER A 59 -0.94 -3.17 17.85
CA SER A 59 -1.27 -1.81 17.42
C SER A 59 -2.28 -1.18 18.39
N LEU A 60 -2.28 0.15 18.48
CA LEU A 60 -3.28 0.86 19.30
C LEU A 60 -4.72 0.56 18.85
N LYS A 61 -4.92 0.32 17.54
CA LYS A 61 -6.20 -0.08 16.97
C LYS A 61 -6.65 -1.44 17.54
N ASP A 62 -5.78 -2.44 17.48
CA ASP A 62 -6.10 -3.80 17.94
C ASP A 62 -6.33 -3.80 19.45
N LEU A 63 -5.50 -3.08 20.21
CA LEU A 63 -5.68 -2.92 21.65
C LEU A 63 -7.07 -2.35 22.02
N ILE A 64 -7.51 -1.32 21.30
CA ILE A 64 -8.82 -0.68 21.54
C ILE A 64 -9.97 -1.60 21.11
N ASN A 65 -9.87 -2.22 19.94
CA ASN A 65 -10.91 -3.13 19.44
C ASN A 65 -11.04 -4.37 20.34
N ASP A 66 -9.92 -4.98 20.75
CA ASP A 66 -9.92 -6.12 21.68
C ASP A 66 -10.61 -5.76 23.01
N ALA A 67 -10.41 -4.54 23.50
CA ALA A 67 -11.04 -4.06 24.73
C ALA A 67 -12.54 -3.80 24.54
N ILE A 68 -12.94 -3.26 23.39
CA ILE A 68 -14.35 -3.07 23.02
C ILE A 68 -15.04 -4.43 22.92
N ASP A 69 -14.44 -5.37 22.18
CA ASP A 69 -14.96 -6.72 21.99
C ASP A 69 -15.12 -7.40 23.35
N LYS A 70 -14.07 -7.44 24.17
CA LYS A 70 -14.12 -8.06 25.51
C LYS A 70 -15.19 -7.46 26.44
N THR A 71 -15.55 -6.19 26.28
CA THR A 71 -16.45 -5.48 27.20
C THR A 71 -17.90 -5.48 26.72
N TYR A 72 -18.13 -5.46 25.41
CA TYR A 72 -19.45 -5.19 24.83
C TYR A 72 -19.94 -6.28 23.87
N PHE A 73 -19.12 -7.26 23.49
CA PHE A 73 -19.46 -8.36 22.58
C PHE A 73 -19.05 -9.72 23.16
#